data_AF-A0A5B6YGQ8-F1
#
_entry.id   AF-A0A5B6YGQ8-F1
#
_cell.length_a   1.000
_cell.length_b   1.000
_cell.length_c   1.000
_cell.angle_alpha   90.00
_cell.angle_beta   90.00
_cell.angle_gamma   90.00
#
_symmetry.space_group_name_H-M   'P 1'
#
loop_
_entity.id
_entity.type
_entity.pdbx_description
1 polymer ?
#
loop_
_entity_poly.entity_id
_entity_poly.type
_entity_poly.pdbx_seq_one_letter_code
_entity_poly.pdbx_strand_id
1 'polypeptide(L)'
;SMSAPPTTEQQKTRGSNFKNLKNGKSNKHDGTRITTYEIKFFVEPDFGIPGAFVMKNQHKHKFFLQSATLQIPDDQIIHFNCNSWVYPIDKTKTDRLFFSNTVS
;
A
#
# COMPACT_ATOMS: atom_id res chain seq x y z
N SER A 1 6.03 22.78 -16.74
CA SER A 1 7.03 21.69 -16.79
C SER A 1 6.59 20.62 -15.82
N MET A 2 6.12 19.47 -16.32
CA MET A 2 5.80 18.34 -15.45
C MET A 2 7.11 17.61 -15.16
N SER A 3 7.67 17.81 -13.97
CA SER A 3 8.77 16.99 -13.49
C SER A 3 8.25 15.57 -13.30
N ALA A 4 8.74 14.64 -14.13
CA ALA A 4 8.58 13.22 -13.85
C ALA A 4 9.21 12.94 -12.47
N PRO A 5 8.55 12.18 -11.58
CA PRO A 5 9.18 11.79 -10.33
C PRO A 5 10.46 11.00 -10.61
N PRO A 6 11.53 11.19 -9.81
CA PRO A 6 12.80 10.55 -10.05
C PRO A 6 12.65 9.02 -10.07
N THR A 7 13.36 8.41 -11.02
CA THR A 7 13.34 6.99 -11.35
C THR A 7 13.65 6.11 -10.13
N THR A 8 12.98 4.96 -10.09
CA THR A 8 12.70 3.98 -9.03
C THR A 8 13.87 3.47 -8.17
N GLU A 9 15.11 3.97 -8.28
CA GLU A 9 16.26 3.39 -7.56
C GLU A 9 16.72 4.16 -6.29
N GLN A 10 16.33 5.42 -6.07
CA GLN A 10 16.87 6.20 -4.92
C GLN A 10 15.92 6.44 -3.74
N GLN A 11 14.65 6.07 -3.82
CA GLN A 11 13.83 5.93 -2.61
C GLN A 11 13.99 4.53 -2.05
N LYS A 12 15.17 4.20 -1.53
CA LYS A 12 15.27 3.20 -0.48
C LYS A 12 14.42 3.74 0.67
N THR A 13 13.16 3.33 0.70
CA THR A 13 12.18 3.78 1.71
C THR A 13 12.85 3.63 3.07
N ARG A 14 13.12 4.74 3.76
CA ARG A 14 13.58 4.70 5.15
C ARG A 14 12.67 3.71 5.88
N GLY A 15 13.22 2.71 6.57
CA GLY A 15 12.45 1.74 7.36
C GLY A 15 11.64 0.67 6.61
N SER A 16 12.11 0.17 5.46
CA SER A 16 11.43 -0.90 4.69
C SER A 16 11.20 -2.19 5.49
N ASN A 17 10.08 -2.29 6.21
CA ASN A 17 9.62 -3.49 6.90
C ASN A 17 8.45 -4.10 6.12
N PHE A 18 8.70 -5.17 5.34
CA PHE A 18 7.62 -5.90 4.69
C PHE A 18 6.80 -6.70 5.71
N LYS A 19 5.47 -6.59 5.61
CA LYS A 19 4.54 -7.41 6.40
C LYS A 19 3.65 -8.21 5.46
N ASN A 20 3.62 -9.52 5.69
CA ASN A 20 2.70 -10.41 4.99
C ASN A 20 1.30 -10.26 5.56
N LEU A 21 0.33 -10.06 4.69
CA LEU A 21 -1.08 -9.97 5.06
C LEU A 21 -1.57 -11.37 5.44
N LYS A 22 -2.08 -11.53 6.67
CA LYS A 22 -2.61 -12.79 7.20
C LYS A 22 -3.97 -12.55 7.85
N ASN A 23 -4.80 -13.60 7.95
CA ASN A 23 -6.06 -13.58 8.69
C ASN A 23 -7.04 -12.48 8.27
N GLY A 24 -7.19 -12.25 6.96
CA GLY A 24 -8.10 -11.25 6.43
C GLY A 24 -9.57 -11.57 6.76
N LYS A 25 -10.31 -10.55 7.20
CA LYS A 25 -11.75 -10.64 7.44
C LYS A 25 -12.48 -10.42 6.13
N SER A 26 -13.32 -11.36 5.73
CA SER A 26 -14.03 -11.30 4.44
C SER A 26 -15.51 -11.05 4.64
N ASN A 27 -16.06 -10.09 3.89
CA ASN A 27 -17.49 -9.78 3.82
C ASN A 27 -17.93 -9.76 2.35
N LYS A 28 -19.24 -9.80 2.11
CA LYS A 28 -19.82 -9.56 0.78
C LYS A 28 -20.43 -8.17 0.76
N HIS A 29 -20.11 -7.39 -0.27
CA HIS A 29 -20.74 -6.11 -0.55
C HIS A 29 -21.13 -6.10 -2.03
N ASP A 30 -22.43 -5.92 -2.32
CA ASP A 30 -22.97 -5.95 -3.68
C ASP A 30 -22.48 -7.15 -4.52
N GLY A 31 -22.63 -8.36 -3.95
CA GLY A 31 -22.17 -9.61 -4.56
C GLY A 31 -20.65 -9.82 -4.59
N THR A 32 -19.85 -8.80 -4.32
CA THR A 32 -18.38 -8.85 -4.37
C THR A 32 -17.80 -9.24 -3.01
N ARG A 33 -16.88 -10.21 -2.97
CA ARG A 33 -16.15 -10.55 -1.74
C ARG A 33 -15.05 -9.53 -1.49
N ILE A 34 -15.18 -8.77 -0.42
CA ILE A 34 -14.17 -7.83 0.06
C ILE A 34 -13.46 -8.47 1.25
N THR A 35 -12.13 -8.52 1.19
CA THR A 35 -11.30 -9.02 2.29
C THR A 35 -10.44 -7.88 2.83
N THR A 36 -10.61 -7.55 4.11
CA THR A 36 -9.83 -6.53 4.81
C THR A 36 -8.75 -7.19 5.65
N TYR A 37 -7.53 -6.66 5.54
CA TYR A 37 -6.38 -7.10 6.32
C TYR A 37 -5.96 -5.98 7.25
N GLU A 38 -5.60 -6.33 8.48
CA GLU A 38 -5.08 -5.40 9.48
C GLU A 38 -3.62 -5.78 9.76
N ILE A 39 -2.74 -4.79 9.71
CA ILE A 39 -1.31 -4.94 10.00
C ILE A 39 -0.82 -3.76 10.83
N LYS A 40 0.20 -4.01 11.64
CA LYS A 40 0.86 -2.97 12.44
C LYS A 40 2.31 -2.85 12.04
N PHE A 41 2.76 -1.62 11.85
CA PHE A 41 4.15 -1.28 11.60
C PHE A 41 4.73 -0.61 12.84
N PHE A 42 5.96 -0.98 13.16
CA PHE A 42 6.79 -0.25 14.11
C PHE A 42 7.85 0.46 13.27
N VAL A 43 7.96 1.76 13.46
CA VAL A 43 8.89 2.64 12.75
C VAL A 43 9.66 3.46 13.78
N GLU A 44 10.81 3.97 13.37
CA GLU A 44 11.59 4.87 14.21
C GLU A 44 10.83 6.17 14.51
N PRO A 45 11.05 6.83 15.66
CA PRO A 45 10.35 8.07 16.02
C PRO A 45 10.49 9.20 15.00
N ASP A 46 11.59 9.22 14.23
CA ASP A 46 11.90 10.23 13.21
C ASP A 46 11.47 9.82 11.80
N PHE A 47 10.66 8.77 11.65
CA PHE A 47 10.19 8.29 10.34
C PHE A 47 9.38 9.34 9.58
N GLY A 48 8.70 10.24 10.31
CA GLY A 48 7.81 11.24 9.76
C GLY A 48 6.45 10.65 9.34
N ILE A 49 5.71 11.41 8.51
CA ILE A 49 4.37 11.02 8.04
C ILE A 49 4.52 10.19 6.75
N PRO A 50 4.04 8.93 6.71
CA PRO A 50 4.13 8.11 5.51
C PRO A 50 3.25 8.64 4.36
N GLY A 51 3.87 9.03 3.23
CA GLY A 51 3.16 9.51 2.03
C GLY A 51 2.93 8.46 0.94
N ALA A 52 3.55 7.28 1.05
CA ALA A 52 3.40 6.21 0.07
C ALA A 52 3.66 4.82 0.69
N PHE A 53 3.12 3.78 0.07
CA PHE A 53 3.46 2.40 0.39
C PHE A 53 3.66 1.55 -0.87
N VAL A 54 4.43 0.47 -0.70
CA VAL A 54 4.68 -0.52 -1.75
C VAL A 54 3.87 -1.78 -1.48
N MET A 55 3.18 -2.30 -2.50
CA MET A 55 2.49 -3.59 -2.44
C MET A 55 3.11 -4.59 -3.42
N LYS A 56 3.36 -5.79 -2.91
CA LYS A 56 3.86 -6.94 -3.67
C LYS A 56 2.84 -8.07 -3.60
N ASN A 57 2.51 -8.64 -4.75
CA ASN A 57 1.64 -9.80 -4.82
C ASN A 57 2.49 -11.06 -5.04
N GLN A 58 2.68 -11.84 -3.97
CA GLN A 58 3.37 -13.14 -4.02
C GLN A 58 2.42 -14.31 -4.34
N HIS A 59 1.14 -14.04 -4.61
CA HIS A 59 0.16 -15.06 -5.00
C HIS A 59 0.13 -15.28 -6.51
N LYS A 60 -0.40 -16.43 -6.94
CA LYS A 60 -0.50 -16.83 -8.36
C LYS A 60 -1.52 -16.03 -9.18
N HIS A 61 -2.46 -15.37 -8.52
CA HIS A 61 -3.56 -14.65 -9.16
C HIS A 61 -3.49 -13.15 -8.84
N LYS A 62 -3.89 -12.33 -9.82
CA LYS A 62 -4.08 -10.89 -9.57
C LYS A 62 -5.26 -10.68 -8.62
N PHE A 63 -5.20 -9.63 -7.84
CA PHE A 63 -6.32 -9.15 -7.04
C PHE A 63 -6.52 -7.65 -7.25
N PHE A 64 -7.73 -7.16 -6.94
CA PHE A 64 -8.03 -5.74 -7.00
C PHE A 64 -7.81 -5.13 -5.62
N LEU A 65 -6.91 -4.15 -5.52
CA LEU A 65 -6.72 -3.35 -4.32
C LEU A 65 -7.56 -2.09 -4.46
N GLN A 66 -8.64 -2.01 -3.68
CA GLN A 66 -9.54 -0.86 -3.67
C GLN A 66 -8.89 0.32 -2.95
N SER A 67 -8.48 0.13 -1.70
CA SER A 67 -7.93 1.18 -0.85
C SER A 67 -7.04 0.62 0.25
N ALA A 68 -6.30 1.52 0.89
CA ALA A 68 -5.68 1.29 2.18
C ALA A 68 -5.94 2.50 3.09
N THR A 69 -5.97 2.25 4.40
CA THR A 69 -6.08 3.28 5.43
C THR A 69 -4.99 3.02 6.45
N LEU A 70 -4.24 4.06 6.80
CA LEU A 70 -3.20 4.01 7.82
C LEU A 70 -3.57 4.96 8.95
N GLN A 71 -3.72 4.43 10.16
CA GLN A 71 -3.84 5.23 11.38
C GLN A 71 -2.45 5.38 11.98
N ILE A 72 -2.04 6.61 12.25
CA ILE A 72 -0.79 6.96 12.94
C ILE A 72 -1.13 7.59 14.31
N PRO A 73 -0.14 7.91 15.17
CA PRO A 73 -0.41 8.59 16.44
C PRO A 73 -1.27 9.85 16.29
N ASP A 74 -1.85 10.31 17.40
CA ASP A 74 -2.75 11.47 17.47
C ASP A 74 -4.03 11.33 16.61
N ASP A 75 -4.48 10.08 16.41
CA ASP A 75 -5.67 9.72 15.62
C ASP A 75 -5.67 10.26 14.18
N GLN A 76 -4.49 10.58 13.64
CA GLN A 76 -4.37 10.99 12.25
C GLN A 76 -4.56 9.78 11.32
N ILE A 77 -5.42 9.94 10.33
CA ILE A 77 -5.78 8.91 9.36
C ILE A 77 -5.31 9.33 7.96
N ILE A 78 -4.57 8.44 7.30
CA ILE A 78 -4.07 8.63 5.93
C ILE A 78 -4.80 7.65 5.01
N HIS A 79 -5.41 8.17 3.96
CA HIS A 79 -6.14 7.39 2.96
C HIS A 79 -5.34 7.23 1.67
N PHE A 80 -5.41 6.04 1.10
CA PHE A 80 -4.83 5.68 -0.18
C PHE A 80 -5.93 5.11 -1.09
N ASN A 81 -6.35 5.89 -2.11
CA ASN A 81 -7.35 5.45 -3.08
C ASN A 81 -6.67 4.68 -4.21
N CYS A 82 -6.53 3.37 -4.03
CA CYS A 82 -5.64 2.55 -4.86
C CYS A 82 -6.27 2.20 -6.21
N ASN A 83 -7.52 1.74 -6.21
CA ASN A 83 -8.32 1.32 -7.37
C ASN A 83 -7.52 0.64 -8.50
N SER A 84 -6.75 -0.40 -8.15
CA SER A 84 -5.79 -0.98 -9.08
C SER A 84 -5.69 -2.48 -8.97
N TRP A 85 -5.51 -3.14 -10.12
CA TRP A 85 -5.12 -4.54 -10.16
C TRP A 85 -3.65 -4.69 -9.75
N VAL A 86 -3.39 -5.56 -8.78
CA VAL A 86 -2.04 -5.94 -8.35
C VAL A 86 -1.72 -7.31 -8.92
N TYR A 87 -0.85 -7.33 -9.92
CA TYR A 87 -0.46 -8.56 -10.61
C TYR A 87 0.60 -9.33 -9.81
N PRO A 88 0.62 -10.66 -9.93
CA PRO A 88 1.69 -11.50 -9.39
C PRO A 88 3.07 -10.96 -9.76
N ILE A 89 4.01 -10.97 -8.80
CA ILE A 89 5.35 -10.39 -8.97
C ILE A 89 6.17 -11.12 -10.04
N ASP A 90 5.90 -12.39 -10.30
CA ASP A 90 6.53 -13.16 -11.39
C ASP A 90 6.05 -12.71 -12.78
N LYS A 91 4.96 -11.94 -12.86
CA LYS A 91 4.39 -11.38 -14.09
C LYS A 91 4.70 -9.90 -14.27
N THR A 92 5.37 -9.25 -13.32
CA THR A 92 5.71 -7.82 -13.39
C THR A 92 7.21 -7.61 -13.18
N LYS A 93 7.78 -6.59 -13.84
CA LYS A 93 9.18 -6.20 -13.62
C LYS A 93 9.34 -5.17 -12.50
N THR A 94 8.24 -4.69 -11.94
CA THR A 94 8.21 -3.58 -10.98
C THR A 94 7.20 -3.84 -9.86
N ASP A 95 7.53 -3.36 -8.67
CA ASP A 95 6.60 -3.29 -7.55
C ASP A 95 5.50 -2.23 -7.79
N ARG A 96 4.38 -2.34 -7.07
CA ARG A 96 3.30 -1.34 -7.15
C ARG A 96 3.47 -0.33 -6.02
N LEU A 97 3.58 0.94 -6.38
CA LEU A 97 3.67 2.08 -5.46
C LEU A 97 2.33 2.83 -5.44
N PHE A 98 1.83 3.11 -4.24
CA PHE A 98 0.59 3.86 -4.01
C PHE A 98 0.89 5.07 -3.14
N PHE A 99 0.37 6.24 -3.52
CA PHE A 99 0.55 7.51 -2.80
C PHE A 99 -0.70 7.86 -1.99
N SER A 100 -0.52 8.61 -0.91
CA SER A 100 -1.63 9.15 -0.11
C SER A 100 -2.44 10.16 -0.94
N ASN A 101 -3.73 10.26 -0.64
CA ASN A 101 -4.67 11.15 -1.35
C ASN A 101 -4.52 12.63 -0.98
N THR A 102 -3.55 12.99 -0.15
CA THR A 102 -3.32 14.38 0.27
C THR A 102 -2.94 15.23 -0.93
N VAL A 103 -3.75 16.25 -1.21
CA VAL A 103 -3.32 17.41 -1.99
C VAL A 103 -2.40 18.22 -1.08
N SER A 104 -1.16 18.43 -1.50
CA SER A 104 -0.20 19.32 -0.85
C SER A 104 -0.72 20.76 -0.78
#